data_AF-A0A959ZT85-F1
#
_entry.id   AF-A0A959ZT85-F1
#
_cell.length_a   1.000
_cell.length_b   1.000
_cell.length_c   1.000
_cell.angle_alpha   90.00
_cell.angle_beta   90.00
_cell.angle_gamma   90.00
#
_symmetry.space_group_name_H-M   'P 1'
#
loop_
_entity.id
_entity.type
_entity.pdbx_description
1 polymer ?
#
loop_
_entity_poly.entity_id
_entity_poly.type
_entity_poly.pdbx_seq_one_letter_code
_entity_poly.pdbx_strand_id
1 'polypeptide(L)'
;MRELSSRTRELLFLVPAALVGLLGAASVASARTDELQAGPVAIAGIVAALFVVMHIALRMRCPQSDPYTLPLVGMLVAIGLVTLYRINPDLARDQVLWLGVGTLVFVALLVLVPDHGMLEQYRYLIGLTAVGLLLVTMIFGTEIYGARLWITLPGGQTVQPGELVKVLLVVFLAGYMHDKRELLAIPTSTIRGIPVPPLAVLAPMLLLVGAALALVVVLNDFGTALLFFGVFLAMLFVATGRAPYAVVGLAMFVVGSLAVWAATPRIQDRVETWLHPFDDPQGRGYQLVQSLYALADGGVLGPGWGGGFLVAENGQTIVPVLETDFIFTAVGAELG
;
A
#
# COMPACT_ATOMS: atom_id res chain seq x y z
N MET A 1 -6.72 40.20 -1.81
CA MET A 1 -6.32 39.12 -2.75
C MET A 1 -7.46 38.11 -2.75
N ARG A 2 -8.03 37.73 -3.91
CA ARG A 2 -9.09 36.70 -3.94
C ARG A 2 -8.46 35.35 -3.59
N GLU A 3 -8.96 34.66 -2.59
CA GLU A 3 -8.53 33.30 -2.27
C GLU A 3 -8.87 32.38 -3.46
N LEU A 4 -7.90 31.60 -3.91
CA LEU A 4 -8.09 30.64 -5.00
C LEU A 4 -9.02 29.52 -4.53
N SER A 5 -9.97 29.12 -5.40
CA SER A 5 -10.80 27.93 -5.15
C SER A 5 -9.92 26.69 -4.89
N SER A 6 -10.36 25.78 -4.02
CA SER A 6 -9.67 24.51 -3.75
C SER A 6 -9.33 23.74 -5.03
N ARG A 7 -10.25 23.66 -5.99
CA ARG A 7 -9.99 22.97 -7.26
C ARG A 7 -8.96 23.70 -8.13
N THR A 8 -8.86 25.03 -8.05
CA THR A 8 -7.81 25.78 -8.76
C THR A 8 -6.44 25.55 -8.11
N ARG A 9 -6.37 25.47 -6.78
CA ARG A 9 -5.15 25.09 -6.06
C ARG A 9 -4.71 23.68 -6.42
N GLU A 10 -5.64 22.72 -6.43
CA GLU A 10 -5.34 21.34 -6.84
C GLU A 10 -4.73 21.27 -8.24
N LEU A 11 -5.35 21.94 -9.22
CA LEU A 11 -4.82 21.99 -10.58
C LEU A 11 -3.42 22.62 -10.63
N LEU A 12 -3.19 23.68 -9.86
CA LEU A 12 -1.87 24.33 -9.78
C LEU A 12 -0.80 23.36 -9.23
N PHE A 13 -1.13 22.55 -8.22
CA PHE A 13 -0.20 21.57 -7.63
C PHE A 13 -0.05 20.29 -8.48
N LEU A 14 -0.99 19.99 -9.38
CA LEU A 14 -0.81 18.92 -10.36
C LEU A 14 0.25 19.26 -11.42
N VAL A 15 0.49 20.55 -11.70
CA VAL A 15 1.51 20.97 -12.68
C VAL A 15 2.91 20.53 -12.27
N PRO A 16 3.42 20.80 -11.04
CA PRO A 16 4.69 20.25 -10.57
C PRO A 16 4.78 18.73 -10.69
N ALA A 17 3.74 17.98 -10.32
CA ALA A 17 3.74 16.53 -10.43
C ALA A 17 3.87 16.06 -11.89
N ALA A 18 3.14 16.70 -12.81
CA ALA A 18 3.25 16.42 -14.24
C ALA A 18 4.63 16.78 -14.81
N LEU A 19 5.21 17.92 -14.39
CA LEU A 19 6.55 18.32 -14.78
C LEU A 19 7.60 17.32 -14.33
N VAL A 20 7.49 16.83 -13.08
CA VAL A 20 8.38 15.80 -12.54
C VAL A 20 8.31 14.53 -13.37
N GLY A 21 7.11 14.05 -13.69
CA GLY A 21 6.93 12.88 -14.54
C GLY A 21 7.50 13.07 -15.96
N LEU A 22 7.23 14.21 -16.59
CA LEU A 22 7.69 14.51 -17.95
C LEU A 22 9.21 14.70 -18.03
N LEU A 23 9.79 15.47 -17.12
CA LEU A 23 11.23 15.72 -17.06
C LEU A 23 11.99 14.46 -16.65
N GLY A 24 11.46 13.69 -15.69
CA GLY A 24 12.04 12.41 -15.31
C GLY A 24 12.02 11.40 -16.46
N ALA A 25 10.89 11.29 -17.17
CA ALA A 25 10.79 10.44 -18.35
C ALA A 25 11.74 10.87 -19.48
N ALA A 26 11.91 12.18 -19.71
CA ALA A 26 12.88 12.71 -20.66
C ALA A 26 14.33 12.42 -20.22
N SER A 27 14.65 12.54 -18.93
CA SER A 27 15.97 12.19 -18.36
C SER A 27 16.30 10.72 -18.60
N VAL A 28 15.36 9.83 -18.29
CA VAL A 28 15.51 8.39 -18.50
C VAL A 28 15.64 8.04 -19.98
N ALA A 29 14.90 8.73 -20.86
CA ALA A 29 14.99 8.55 -22.31
C ALA A 29 16.40 8.87 -22.82
N SER A 30 16.91 10.05 -22.46
CA SER A 30 18.24 10.52 -22.85
C SER A 30 19.37 9.68 -22.27
N ALA A 31 19.17 9.07 -21.09
CA ALA A 31 20.17 8.21 -20.47
C ALA A 31 20.29 6.82 -21.12
N ARG A 32 19.24 6.36 -21.83
CA ARG A 32 19.24 5.05 -22.51
C ARG A 32 19.74 5.13 -23.95
N THR A 33 19.43 6.23 -24.62
CA THR A 33 19.86 6.51 -25.99
C THR A 33 20.14 8.00 -26.09
N ASP A 34 21.18 8.40 -26.82
CA ASP A 34 21.48 9.83 -27.10
C ASP A 34 20.37 10.55 -27.91
N GLU A 35 19.23 9.88 -28.14
CA GLU A 35 18.05 10.41 -28.80
C GLU A 35 16.83 10.43 -27.86
N LEU A 36 16.02 11.49 -27.97
CA LEU A 36 14.75 11.63 -27.26
C LEU A 36 13.73 10.62 -27.80
N GLN A 37 13.50 9.55 -27.04
CA GLN A 37 12.44 8.60 -27.34
C GLN A 37 11.07 9.17 -26.99
N ALA A 38 10.11 9.03 -27.91
CA ALA A 38 8.72 9.48 -27.68
C ALA A 38 7.97 8.63 -26.63
N GLY A 39 8.38 7.38 -26.42
CA GLY A 39 7.69 6.42 -25.54
C GLY A 39 7.57 6.86 -24.07
N PRO A 40 8.70 7.14 -23.38
CA PRO A 40 8.67 7.60 -21.97
C PRO A 40 7.83 8.86 -21.78
N VAL A 41 7.98 9.84 -22.68
CA VAL A 41 7.25 11.11 -22.63
C VAL A 41 5.76 10.89 -22.87
N ALA A 42 5.39 10.00 -23.80
CA ALA A 42 4.00 9.63 -24.04
C ALA A 42 3.36 8.98 -22.80
N ILE A 43 4.07 8.08 -22.12
CA ILE A 43 3.61 7.47 -20.86
C ILE A 43 3.34 8.53 -19.79
N ALA A 44 4.30 9.44 -19.56
CA ALA A 44 4.12 10.54 -18.61
C ALA A 44 2.93 11.46 -18.98
N GLY A 45 2.73 11.71 -20.28
CA GLY A 45 1.57 12.45 -20.79
C GLY A 45 0.23 11.76 -20.53
N ILE A 46 0.15 10.44 -20.74
CA ILE A 46 -1.04 9.63 -20.43
C ILE A 46 -1.36 9.70 -18.93
N VAL A 47 -0.35 9.56 -18.08
CA VAL A 47 -0.51 9.66 -16.62
C VAL A 47 -1.02 11.04 -16.23
N ALA A 48 -0.44 12.11 -16.75
CA ALA A 48 -0.91 13.46 -16.50
C ALA A 48 -2.38 13.64 -16.94
N ALA A 49 -2.77 13.06 -18.08
CA ALA A 49 -4.16 13.08 -18.54
C ALA A 49 -5.10 12.32 -17.59
N LEU A 50 -4.71 11.16 -17.06
CA LEU A 50 -5.48 10.42 -16.05
C LEU A 50 -5.69 11.24 -14.77
N PHE A 51 -4.66 11.96 -14.31
CA PHE A 51 -4.80 12.88 -13.17
C PHE A 51 -5.71 14.07 -13.46
N VAL A 52 -5.72 14.59 -14.69
CA VAL A 52 -6.69 15.60 -15.12
C VAL A 52 -8.12 15.05 -15.10
N VAL A 53 -8.32 13.79 -15.51
CA VAL A 53 -9.65 13.13 -15.42
C VAL A 53 -10.09 13.03 -13.96
N MET A 54 -9.22 12.57 -13.04
CA MET A 54 -9.52 12.52 -11.61
C MET A 54 -9.81 13.92 -11.03
N HIS A 55 -9.05 14.93 -11.45
CA HIS A 55 -9.29 16.33 -11.08
C HIS A 55 -10.68 16.82 -11.52
N ILE A 56 -11.07 16.55 -12.77
CA ILE A 56 -12.37 16.94 -13.30
C ILE A 56 -13.49 16.24 -12.52
N ALA A 57 -13.36 14.94 -12.25
CA ALA A 57 -14.33 14.18 -11.47
C ALA A 57 -14.53 14.78 -10.06
N LEU A 58 -13.43 15.10 -9.36
CA LEU A 58 -13.49 15.77 -8.06
C LEU A 58 -14.08 17.18 -8.16
N ARG A 59 -13.73 17.95 -9.20
CA ARG A 59 -14.28 19.29 -9.41
C ARG A 59 -15.80 19.26 -9.59
N MET A 60 -16.33 18.21 -10.22
CA MET A 60 -17.77 18.04 -10.44
C MET A 60 -18.51 17.49 -9.22
N ARG A 61 -17.95 16.49 -8.53
CA ARG A 61 -18.65 15.74 -7.47
C ARG A 61 -18.30 16.20 -6.06
N CYS A 62 -17.08 16.68 -5.84
CA CYS A 62 -16.57 17.03 -4.52
C CYS A 62 -15.78 18.36 -4.55
N PRO A 63 -16.43 19.49 -4.88
CA PRO A 63 -15.73 20.77 -5.09
C PRO A 63 -15.02 21.31 -3.84
N GLN A 64 -15.48 20.89 -2.65
CA GLN A 64 -14.96 21.32 -1.35
C GLN A 64 -13.90 20.38 -0.76
N SER A 65 -13.54 19.27 -1.44
CA SER A 65 -12.52 18.34 -0.95
C SER A 65 -11.15 19.01 -0.81
N ASP A 66 -10.29 18.37 -0.01
CA ASP A 66 -8.89 18.74 0.15
C ASP A 66 -8.18 18.86 -1.23
N PRO A 67 -7.47 19.95 -1.51
CA PRO A 67 -6.84 20.16 -2.81
C PRO A 67 -5.42 19.59 -2.93
N TYR A 68 -4.85 18.99 -1.88
CA TYR A 68 -3.44 18.59 -1.85
C TYR A 68 -3.24 17.08 -2.02
N THR A 69 -4.23 16.28 -1.61
CA THR A 69 -4.14 14.82 -1.65
C THR A 69 -3.90 14.27 -3.06
N LEU A 70 -4.69 14.68 -4.07
CA LEU A 70 -4.53 14.20 -5.44
C LEU A 70 -3.17 14.60 -6.05
N PRO A 71 -2.68 15.85 -5.91
CA PRO A 71 -1.34 16.24 -6.35
C PRO A 71 -0.21 15.45 -5.70
N LEU A 72 -0.29 15.18 -4.38
CA LEU A 72 0.72 14.39 -3.69
C LEU A 72 0.77 12.96 -4.21
N VAL A 73 -0.40 12.34 -4.43
CA VAL A 73 -0.49 11.03 -5.09
C VAL A 73 0.09 11.09 -6.50
N GLY A 74 -0.21 12.15 -7.26
CA GLY A 74 0.37 12.38 -8.60
C GLY A 74 1.87 12.47 -8.60
N MET A 75 2.46 13.16 -7.62
CA MET A 75 3.91 13.26 -7.47
C MET A 75 4.54 11.89 -7.19
N LEU A 76 3.97 11.12 -6.26
CA LEU A 76 4.49 9.79 -5.92
C LEU A 76 4.36 8.81 -7.10
N VAL A 77 3.24 8.86 -7.82
CA VAL A 77 3.04 8.05 -9.04
C VAL A 77 4.02 8.46 -10.13
N ALA A 78 4.28 9.76 -10.32
CA ALA A 78 5.24 10.23 -11.30
C ALA A 78 6.66 9.72 -11.00
N ILE A 79 7.14 9.86 -9.76
CA ILE A 79 8.45 9.35 -9.33
C ILE A 79 8.51 7.83 -9.52
N GLY A 80 7.53 7.10 -8.98
CA GLY A 80 7.49 5.64 -9.04
C GLY A 80 7.46 5.10 -10.47
N LEU A 81 6.70 5.73 -11.36
CA LEU A 81 6.57 5.27 -12.74
C LEU A 81 7.81 5.60 -13.59
N VAL A 82 8.45 6.75 -13.37
CA VAL A 82 9.73 7.09 -14.03
C VAL A 82 10.81 6.08 -13.62
N THR A 83 10.93 5.79 -12.33
CA THR A 83 11.87 4.79 -11.81
C THR A 83 11.52 3.38 -12.32
N LEU A 84 10.24 2.99 -12.33
CA LEU A 84 9.84 1.69 -12.84
C LEU A 84 10.12 1.55 -14.34
N TYR A 85 9.86 2.59 -15.14
CA TYR A 85 10.17 2.57 -16.57
C TYR A 85 11.69 2.44 -16.81
N ARG A 86 12.49 3.12 -15.99
CA ARG A 86 13.95 3.01 -15.99
C ARG A 86 14.42 1.59 -15.69
N ILE A 87 13.76 0.88 -14.79
CA ILE A 87 14.10 -0.52 -14.44
C ILE A 87 13.55 -1.49 -15.50
N ASN A 88 12.23 -1.49 -15.70
CA ASN A 88 11.52 -2.38 -16.60
C ASN A 88 10.36 -1.65 -17.32
N PRO A 89 10.51 -1.33 -18.62
CA PRO A 89 9.49 -0.64 -19.40
C PRO A 89 8.16 -1.39 -19.54
N ASP A 90 8.19 -2.72 -19.55
CA ASP A 90 6.97 -3.52 -19.71
C ASP A 90 6.12 -3.46 -18.44
N LEU A 91 6.75 -3.59 -17.27
CA LEU A 91 6.06 -3.39 -15.98
C LEU A 91 5.54 -1.96 -15.82
N ALA A 92 6.24 -0.96 -16.34
CA ALA A 92 5.75 0.41 -16.34
C ALA A 92 4.49 0.59 -17.21
N ARG A 93 4.39 -0.12 -18.35
CA ARG A 93 3.17 -0.12 -19.18
C ARG A 93 2.00 -0.76 -18.44
N ASP A 94 2.24 -1.89 -17.80
CA ASP A 94 1.25 -2.56 -16.96
C ASP A 94 0.79 -1.67 -15.80
N GLN A 95 1.72 -0.93 -15.18
CA GLN A 95 1.40 0.02 -14.12
C GLN A 95 0.51 1.18 -14.62
N VAL A 96 0.70 1.67 -15.84
CA VAL A 96 -0.19 2.68 -16.46
C VAL A 96 -1.58 2.10 -16.70
N LEU A 97 -1.69 0.85 -17.14
CA LEU A 97 -2.98 0.17 -17.29
C LEU A 97 -3.70 0.06 -15.93
N TRP A 98 -2.99 -0.37 -14.89
CA TRP A 98 -3.54 -0.44 -13.53
C TRP A 98 -3.91 0.93 -12.95
N LEU A 99 -3.15 1.98 -13.26
CA LEU A 99 -3.52 3.36 -12.91
C LEU A 99 -4.81 3.79 -13.64
N GLY A 100 -5.00 3.37 -14.89
CA GLY A 100 -6.23 3.57 -15.65
C GLY A 100 -7.43 2.87 -15.00
N VAL A 101 -7.27 1.59 -14.62
CA VAL A 101 -8.29 0.83 -13.87
C VAL A 101 -8.59 1.50 -12.53
N GLY A 102 -7.55 1.92 -11.79
CA GLY A 102 -7.68 2.64 -10.53
C GLY A 102 -8.42 3.98 -10.69
N THR A 103 -8.14 4.71 -11.77
CA THR A 103 -8.86 5.96 -12.12
C THR A 103 -10.34 5.69 -12.38
N LEU A 104 -10.67 4.61 -13.11
CA LEU A 104 -12.05 4.21 -13.35
C LEU A 104 -12.77 3.85 -12.04
N VAL A 105 -12.13 3.06 -11.18
CA VAL A 105 -12.67 2.71 -9.86
C VAL A 105 -12.85 3.95 -8.99
N PHE A 106 -11.87 4.86 -8.97
CA PHE A 106 -11.95 6.13 -8.26
C PHE A 106 -13.15 6.96 -8.69
N VAL A 107 -13.33 7.18 -10.00
CA VAL A 107 -14.47 7.92 -10.54
C VAL A 107 -15.79 7.20 -10.24
N ALA A 108 -15.83 5.88 -10.37
CA ALA A 108 -17.01 5.08 -10.05
C ALA A 108 -17.41 5.24 -8.58
N LEU A 109 -16.45 5.19 -7.65
CA LEU A 109 -16.73 5.39 -6.22
C LEU A 109 -17.28 6.78 -5.93
N LEU A 110 -16.74 7.84 -6.54
CA LEU A 110 -17.27 9.20 -6.40
C LEU A 110 -18.73 9.35 -6.90
N VAL A 111 -19.13 8.53 -7.86
CA VAL A 111 -20.49 8.56 -8.44
C VAL A 111 -21.45 7.66 -7.66
N LEU A 112 -21.00 6.46 -7.27
CA LEU A 112 -21.82 5.41 -6.65
C LEU A 112 -21.93 5.56 -5.13
N VAL A 113 -20.96 6.22 -4.49
CA VAL A 113 -20.93 6.44 -3.03
C VAL A 113 -20.90 7.94 -2.74
N PRO A 114 -22.01 8.67 -3.01
CA PRO A 114 -22.07 10.11 -2.77
C PRO A 114 -22.03 10.47 -1.28
N ASP A 115 -22.45 9.55 -0.40
CA ASP A 115 -22.40 9.71 1.05
C ASP A 115 -21.68 8.53 1.71
N HIS A 116 -20.62 8.82 2.44
CA HIS A 116 -19.88 7.85 3.24
C HIS A 116 -20.74 7.16 4.30
N GLY A 117 -21.82 7.79 4.78
CA GLY A 117 -22.78 7.17 5.71
C GLY A 117 -23.45 5.92 5.12
N MET A 118 -23.53 5.79 3.79
CA MET A 118 -24.01 4.57 3.15
C MET A 118 -23.13 3.35 3.49
N LEU A 119 -21.81 3.53 3.60
CA LEU A 119 -20.88 2.44 3.90
C LEU A 119 -21.11 1.85 5.30
N GLU A 120 -21.55 2.67 6.25
CA GLU A 120 -21.86 2.21 7.61
C GLU A 120 -23.05 1.25 7.65
N GLN A 121 -24.06 1.48 6.82
CA GLN A 121 -25.25 0.63 6.73
C GLN A 121 -24.92 -0.77 6.20
N TYR A 122 -23.91 -0.86 5.32
CA TYR A 122 -23.44 -2.11 4.74
C TYR A 122 -22.22 -2.71 5.43
N ARG A 123 -21.84 -2.24 6.61
CA ARG A 123 -20.61 -2.67 7.32
C ARG A 123 -20.44 -4.20 7.38
N TYR A 124 -21.49 -4.95 7.71
CA TYR A 124 -21.39 -6.42 7.81
C TYR A 124 -21.20 -7.06 6.44
N LEU A 125 -21.87 -6.56 5.40
CA LEU A 125 -21.67 -7.03 4.04
C LEU A 125 -20.24 -6.74 3.58
N ILE A 126 -19.71 -5.56 3.88
CA ILE A 126 -18.33 -5.16 3.57
C ILE A 126 -17.33 -6.07 4.29
N GLY A 127 -17.50 -6.30 5.60
CA GLY A 127 -16.63 -7.17 6.38
C GLY A 127 -16.70 -8.63 5.92
N LEU A 128 -17.91 -9.15 5.64
CA LEU A 128 -18.08 -10.51 5.11
C LEU A 128 -17.48 -10.64 3.70
N THR A 129 -17.56 -9.59 2.88
CA THR A 129 -16.89 -9.55 1.58
C THR A 129 -15.38 -9.60 1.74
N ALA A 130 -14.82 -8.90 2.74
CA ALA A 130 -13.39 -8.95 3.04
C ALA A 130 -12.93 -10.38 3.40
N VAL A 131 -13.65 -11.05 4.31
CA VAL A 131 -13.37 -12.45 4.67
C VAL A 131 -13.60 -13.39 3.48
N GLY A 132 -14.67 -13.16 2.71
CA GLY A 132 -14.98 -13.90 1.49
C GLY A 132 -13.88 -13.80 0.44
N LEU A 133 -13.30 -12.63 0.24
CA LEU A 133 -12.17 -12.44 -0.67
C LEU A 133 -10.92 -13.21 -0.20
N LEU A 134 -10.63 -13.23 1.10
CA LEU A 134 -9.54 -14.05 1.65
C LEU A 134 -9.79 -15.56 1.44
N LEU A 135 -11.04 -16.01 1.61
CA LEU A 135 -11.43 -17.39 1.32
C LEU A 135 -11.28 -17.74 -0.17
N VAL A 136 -11.67 -16.82 -1.05
CA VAL A 136 -11.46 -16.97 -2.50
C VAL A 136 -9.96 -17.08 -2.81
N THR A 137 -9.11 -16.23 -2.23
CA THR A 137 -7.65 -16.33 -2.37
C THR A 137 -7.11 -17.65 -1.83
N MET A 138 -7.65 -18.16 -0.72
CA MET A 138 -7.23 -19.45 -0.16
C MET A 138 -7.48 -20.62 -1.14
N ILE A 139 -8.62 -20.59 -1.84
CA ILE A 139 -9.05 -21.66 -2.75
C ILE A 139 -8.39 -21.54 -4.12
N PHE A 140 -8.37 -20.33 -4.70
CA PHE A 140 -7.97 -20.08 -6.08
C PHE A 140 -6.61 -19.39 -6.23
N GLY A 141 -5.98 -19.01 -5.11
CA GLY A 141 -4.71 -18.31 -5.13
C GLY A 141 -3.55 -19.20 -5.57
N THR A 142 -2.60 -18.58 -6.25
CA THR A 142 -1.32 -19.18 -6.66
C THR A 142 -0.28 -18.98 -5.58
N GLU A 143 0.52 -20.00 -5.32
CA GLU A 143 1.61 -19.94 -4.36
C GLU A 143 2.88 -19.36 -5.00
N ILE A 144 3.35 -18.23 -4.47
CA ILE A 144 4.55 -17.52 -4.92
C ILE A 144 5.44 -17.30 -3.70
N TYR A 145 6.71 -17.70 -3.77
CA TYR A 145 7.68 -17.65 -2.66
C TYR A 145 7.14 -18.26 -1.35
N GLY A 146 6.30 -19.29 -1.45
CA GLY A 146 5.70 -19.99 -0.31
C GLY A 146 4.61 -19.21 0.41
N ALA A 147 3.95 -18.26 -0.26
CA ALA A 147 2.75 -17.57 0.20
C ALA A 147 1.67 -17.60 -0.89
N ARG A 148 0.41 -17.82 -0.51
CA ARG A 148 -0.71 -17.96 -1.45
C ARG A 148 -1.55 -16.69 -1.46
N LEU A 149 -1.06 -15.65 -2.14
CA LEU A 149 -1.62 -14.29 -2.04
C LEU A 149 -2.22 -13.76 -3.33
N TRP A 150 -1.83 -14.33 -4.46
CA TRP A 150 -2.12 -13.80 -5.78
C TRP A 150 -3.16 -14.66 -6.48
N ILE A 151 -4.05 -14.02 -7.23
CA ILE A 151 -4.94 -14.70 -8.16
C ILE A 151 -4.52 -14.29 -9.57
N THR A 152 -4.13 -15.26 -10.38
CA THR A 152 -3.79 -15.04 -11.79
C THR A 152 -5.06 -14.94 -12.62
N LEU A 153 -5.23 -13.81 -13.31
CA LEU A 153 -6.33 -13.56 -14.22
C LEU A 153 -6.00 -14.12 -15.62
N PRO A 154 -7.03 -14.45 -16.42
CA PRO A 154 -6.85 -14.73 -17.84
C PRO A 154 -6.12 -13.56 -18.53
N GLY A 155 -5.03 -13.85 -19.23
CA GLY A 155 -4.16 -12.83 -19.83
C GLY A 155 -2.85 -12.56 -19.08
N GLY A 156 -2.54 -13.32 -18.02
CA GLY A 156 -1.22 -13.31 -17.36
C GLY A 156 -1.05 -12.24 -16.27
N GLN A 157 -2.04 -11.38 -16.07
CA GLN A 157 -2.05 -10.39 -15.00
C GLN A 157 -2.36 -11.05 -13.65
N THR A 158 -1.84 -10.49 -12.56
CA THR A 158 -2.09 -10.97 -11.21
C THR A 158 -2.74 -9.88 -10.37
N VAL A 159 -3.63 -10.28 -9.48
CA VAL A 159 -4.26 -9.39 -8.50
C VAL A 159 -4.05 -9.98 -7.12
N GLN A 160 -3.78 -9.12 -6.14
CA GLN A 160 -3.70 -9.50 -4.73
C GLN A 160 -4.98 -9.03 -4.03
N PRO A 161 -5.99 -9.91 -3.80
CA PRO A 161 -7.22 -9.51 -3.13
C PRO A 161 -6.99 -8.97 -1.71
N GLY A 162 -5.90 -9.39 -1.06
CA GLY A 162 -5.49 -8.90 0.26
C GLY A 162 -5.35 -7.38 0.34
N GLU A 163 -4.98 -6.72 -0.76
CA GLU A 163 -4.91 -5.26 -0.86
C GLU A 163 -6.28 -4.60 -0.70
N LEU A 164 -7.31 -5.15 -1.36
CA LEU A 164 -8.68 -4.68 -1.22
C LEU A 164 -9.24 -5.01 0.17
N VAL A 165 -8.89 -6.18 0.72
CA VAL A 165 -9.32 -6.62 2.07
C VAL A 165 -8.82 -5.66 3.15
N LYS A 166 -7.62 -5.08 3.02
CA LYS A 166 -7.14 -4.00 3.91
C LYS A 166 -8.16 -2.87 4.02
N VAL A 167 -8.59 -2.34 2.87
CA VAL A 167 -9.54 -1.23 2.83
C VAL A 167 -10.91 -1.64 3.37
N LEU A 168 -11.44 -2.79 2.94
CA LEU A 168 -12.75 -3.27 3.39
C LEU A 168 -12.80 -3.52 4.90
N LEU A 169 -11.73 -4.06 5.49
CA LEU A 169 -11.64 -4.24 6.95
C LEU A 169 -11.65 -2.91 7.69
N VAL A 170 -10.90 -1.91 7.22
CA VAL A 170 -10.93 -0.56 7.82
C VAL A 170 -12.34 0.04 7.76
N VAL A 171 -13.02 -0.09 6.61
CA VAL A 171 -14.39 0.42 6.46
C VAL A 171 -15.37 -0.32 7.38
N PHE A 172 -15.25 -1.65 7.49
CA PHE A 172 -16.05 -2.44 8.43
C PHE A 172 -15.80 -2.00 9.88
N LEU A 173 -14.54 -1.88 10.29
CA LEU A 173 -14.18 -1.47 11.65
C LEU A 173 -14.68 -0.06 11.96
N ALA A 174 -14.53 0.88 11.03
CA ALA A 174 -15.01 2.25 11.19
C ALA A 174 -16.53 2.27 11.38
N GLY A 175 -17.29 1.62 10.50
CA GLY A 175 -18.75 1.59 10.60
C GLY A 175 -19.26 0.83 11.83
N TYR A 176 -18.59 -0.25 12.22
CA TYR A 176 -18.96 -1.03 13.42
C TYR A 176 -18.70 -0.25 14.70
N MET A 177 -17.53 0.38 14.80
CA MET A 177 -17.14 1.14 15.99
C MET A 177 -17.90 2.47 16.10
N HIS A 178 -18.32 3.08 14.99
CA HIS A 178 -19.19 4.26 15.02
C HIS A 178 -20.56 3.95 15.64
N ASP A 179 -21.28 2.96 15.10
CA ASP A 179 -22.61 2.56 15.58
C ASP A 179 -22.61 2.06 17.03
N LYS A 180 -21.52 1.42 17.46
CA LYS A 180 -21.42 0.81 18.80
C LYS A 180 -20.55 1.60 19.77
N ARG A 181 -20.14 2.82 19.43
CA ARG A 181 -19.17 3.61 20.21
C ARG A 181 -19.55 3.75 21.67
N GLU A 182 -20.80 4.13 21.94
CA GLU A 182 -21.29 4.34 23.32
C GLU A 182 -21.30 3.04 24.13
N LEU A 183 -21.70 1.93 23.50
CA LEU A 183 -21.72 0.60 24.11
C LEU A 183 -20.32 0.02 24.34
N LEU A 184 -19.36 0.38 23.47
CA LEU A 184 -17.95 0.04 23.64
C LEU A 184 -17.27 0.92 24.71
N ALA A 185 -17.75 2.13 24.90
CA ALA A 185 -17.21 3.08 25.88
C ALA A 185 -17.73 2.81 27.30
N ILE A 186 -18.96 2.32 27.46
CA ILE A 186 -19.58 2.01 28.76
C ILE A 186 -19.28 0.54 29.12
N PRO A 187 -18.41 0.27 30.10
CA PRO A 187 -18.13 -1.10 30.50
C PRO A 187 -19.29 -1.64 31.33
N THR A 188 -19.89 -2.74 30.88
CA THR A 188 -20.97 -3.42 31.61
C THR A 188 -20.47 -4.53 32.53
N SER A 189 -19.21 -4.95 32.38
CA SER A 189 -18.60 -6.02 33.19
C SER A 189 -17.12 -5.74 33.46
N THR A 190 -16.57 -6.38 34.48
CA THR A 190 -15.13 -6.40 34.76
C THR A 190 -14.61 -7.83 34.68
N ILE A 191 -13.59 -8.06 33.85
CA ILE A 191 -12.87 -9.34 33.81
C ILE A 191 -11.48 -9.06 34.39
N ARG A 192 -11.15 -9.72 35.52
CA ARG A 192 -9.85 -9.57 36.22
C ARG A 192 -9.46 -8.10 36.47
N GLY A 193 -10.42 -7.26 36.87
CA GLY A 193 -10.20 -5.83 37.14
C GLY A 193 -10.16 -4.94 35.90
N ILE A 194 -10.25 -5.51 34.69
CA ILE A 194 -10.30 -4.75 33.44
C ILE A 194 -11.77 -4.56 33.04
N PRO A 195 -12.25 -3.31 32.89
CA PRO A 195 -13.60 -3.03 32.45
C PRO A 195 -13.76 -3.49 30.99
N VAL A 196 -14.66 -4.43 30.70
CA VAL A 196 -14.92 -4.94 29.36
C VAL A 196 -16.33 -4.57 28.87
N PRO A 197 -16.48 -4.21 27.59
CA PRO A 197 -17.79 -4.04 26.97
C PRO A 197 -18.58 -5.36 26.94
N PRO A 198 -19.90 -5.31 26.68
CA PRO A 198 -20.70 -6.52 26.52
C PRO A 198 -20.13 -7.44 25.42
N LEU A 199 -19.98 -8.73 25.71
CA LEU A 199 -19.44 -9.71 24.77
C LEU A 199 -20.26 -9.74 23.46
N ALA A 200 -21.57 -9.54 23.53
CA ALA A 200 -22.44 -9.49 22.35
C ALA A 200 -22.09 -8.34 21.39
N VAL A 201 -21.50 -7.25 21.90
CA VAL A 201 -21.05 -6.11 21.09
C VAL A 201 -19.63 -6.32 20.58
N LEU A 202 -18.77 -7.02 21.31
CA LEU A 202 -17.42 -7.33 20.85
C LEU A 202 -17.35 -8.52 19.89
N ALA A 203 -18.19 -9.53 20.09
CA ALA A 203 -18.09 -10.81 19.40
C ALA A 203 -18.15 -10.70 17.88
N PRO A 204 -19.10 -9.97 17.25
CA PRO A 204 -19.14 -9.89 15.78
C PRO A 204 -17.87 -9.26 15.19
N MET A 205 -17.34 -8.22 15.85
CA MET A 205 -16.11 -7.57 15.43
C MET A 205 -14.89 -8.49 15.61
N LEU A 206 -14.75 -9.10 16.79
CA LEU A 206 -13.64 -10.01 17.09
C LEU A 206 -13.68 -11.28 16.23
N LEU A 207 -14.85 -11.80 15.91
CA LEU A 207 -15.01 -12.95 15.02
C LEU A 207 -14.56 -12.62 13.61
N LEU A 208 -14.95 -11.46 13.08
CA LEU A 208 -14.59 -11.08 11.71
C LEU A 208 -13.10 -10.75 11.59
N VAL A 209 -12.57 -9.95 12.51
CA VAL A 209 -11.13 -9.64 12.57
C VAL A 209 -10.31 -10.90 12.82
N GLY A 210 -10.74 -11.74 13.77
CA GLY A 210 -10.10 -13.02 14.07
C GLY A 210 -10.11 -13.98 12.89
N ALA A 211 -11.22 -14.07 12.16
CA ALA A 211 -11.30 -14.87 10.93
C ALA A 211 -10.36 -14.32 9.85
N ALA A 212 -10.32 -13.00 9.64
CA ALA A 212 -9.41 -12.39 8.67
C ALA A 212 -7.93 -12.65 9.03
N LEU A 213 -7.56 -12.48 10.32
CA LEU A 213 -6.21 -12.76 10.81
C LEU A 213 -5.84 -14.25 10.65
N ALA A 214 -6.74 -15.15 11.04
CA ALA A 214 -6.52 -16.58 10.90
C ALA A 214 -6.32 -16.98 9.43
N LEU A 215 -7.15 -16.46 8.53
CA LEU A 215 -7.01 -16.71 7.09
C LEU A 215 -5.66 -16.20 6.56
N VAL A 216 -5.29 -14.96 6.88
CA VAL A 216 -4.02 -14.40 6.42
C VAL A 216 -2.80 -15.17 6.93
N VAL A 217 -2.85 -15.68 8.18
CA VAL A 217 -1.83 -16.60 8.70
C VAL A 217 -1.79 -17.91 7.90
N VAL A 218 -2.95 -18.48 7.57
CA VAL A 218 -3.04 -19.68 6.71
C VAL A 218 -2.51 -19.43 5.29
N LEU A 219 -2.65 -18.21 4.78
CA LEU A 219 -2.08 -17.80 3.48
C LEU A 219 -0.56 -17.56 3.55
N ASN A 220 0.07 -17.72 4.72
CA ASN A 220 1.47 -17.40 5.02
C ASN A 220 1.84 -15.92 4.82
N ASP A 221 0.91 -14.99 5.07
CA ASP A 221 1.15 -13.54 4.97
C ASP A 221 1.18 -12.87 6.34
N PHE A 222 2.26 -13.13 7.06
CA PHE A 222 2.46 -12.59 8.41
C PHE A 222 2.57 -11.06 8.44
N GLY A 223 3.02 -10.43 7.34
CA GLY A 223 3.10 -8.97 7.22
C GLY A 223 1.71 -8.32 7.24
N THR A 224 0.79 -8.84 6.43
CA THR A 224 -0.61 -8.37 6.44
C THR A 224 -1.31 -8.69 7.75
N ALA A 225 -1.03 -9.83 8.38
CA ALA A 225 -1.60 -10.15 9.70
C ALA A 225 -1.19 -9.12 10.76
N LEU A 226 0.09 -8.76 10.78
CA LEU A 226 0.64 -7.73 11.67
C LEU A 226 -0.03 -6.37 11.43
N LEU A 227 -0.18 -5.99 10.16
CA LEU A 227 -0.83 -4.74 9.75
C LEU A 227 -2.31 -4.72 10.18
N PHE A 228 -3.07 -5.78 9.89
CA PHE A 228 -4.48 -5.89 10.29
C PHE A 228 -4.66 -5.75 11.80
N PHE A 229 -3.82 -6.44 12.58
CA PHE A 229 -3.90 -6.36 14.03
C PHE A 229 -3.54 -4.96 14.53
N GLY A 230 -2.47 -4.36 14.00
CA GLY A 230 -2.06 -3.00 14.36
C GLY A 230 -3.13 -1.94 14.05
N VAL A 231 -3.73 -2.02 12.85
CA VAL A 231 -4.85 -1.13 12.46
C VAL A 231 -6.05 -1.34 13.36
N PHE A 232 -6.43 -2.59 13.64
CA PHE A 232 -7.51 -2.91 14.56
C PHE A 232 -7.29 -2.29 15.94
N LEU A 233 -6.09 -2.44 16.52
CA LEU A 233 -5.75 -1.85 17.80
C LEU A 233 -5.80 -0.32 17.78
N ALA A 234 -5.23 0.30 16.75
CA ALA A 234 -5.23 1.75 16.60
C ALA A 234 -6.67 2.29 16.53
N MET A 235 -7.52 1.68 15.71
CA MET A 235 -8.93 2.07 15.60
C MET A 235 -9.71 1.82 16.88
N LEU A 236 -9.48 0.69 17.55
CA LEU A 236 -10.11 0.39 18.84
C LEU A 236 -9.74 1.44 19.90
N PHE A 237 -8.47 1.83 19.96
CA PHE A 237 -8.00 2.88 20.87
C PHE A 237 -8.65 4.23 20.55
N VAL A 238 -8.68 4.63 19.28
CA VAL A 238 -9.31 5.89 18.84
C VAL A 238 -10.81 5.91 19.12
N ALA A 239 -11.51 4.81 18.89
CA ALA A 239 -12.96 4.71 19.09
C ALA A 239 -13.35 4.75 20.57
N THR A 240 -12.62 4.02 21.42
CA THR A 240 -12.95 3.84 22.85
C THR A 240 -12.34 4.91 23.76
N GLY A 241 -11.18 5.46 23.39
CA GLY A 241 -10.39 6.35 24.25
C GLY A 241 -9.85 5.69 25.52
N ARG A 242 -9.86 4.35 25.62
CA ARG A 242 -9.50 3.61 26.84
C ARG A 242 -8.13 2.95 26.68
N ALA A 243 -7.12 3.49 27.36
CA ALA A 243 -5.76 2.94 27.37
C ALA A 243 -5.68 1.44 27.73
N PRO A 244 -6.47 0.88 28.66
CA PRO A 244 -6.40 -0.56 28.98
C PRO A 244 -6.61 -1.48 27.77
N TYR A 245 -7.49 -1.14 26.82
CA TYR A 245 -7.71 -1.96 25.63
C TYR A 245 -6.51 -1.94 24.69
N ALA A 246 -5.88 -0.77 24.52
CA ALA A 246 -4.66 -0.65 23.75
C ALA A 246 -3.51 -1.43 24.39
N VAL A 247 -3.37 -1.38 25.72
CA VAL A 247 -2.31 -2.09 26.45
C VAL A 247 -2.48 -3.60 26.35
N VAL A 248 -3.69 -4.12 26.60
CA VAL A 248 -3.99 -5.56 26.45
C VAL A 248 -3.79 -6.00 25.00
N GLY A 249 -4.27 -5.21 24.06
CA GLY A 249 -4.09 -5.45 22.64
C GLY A 249 -2.62 -5.50 22.25
N LEU A 250 -1.82 -4.53 22.67
CA LEU A 250 -0.38 -4.50 22.41
C LEU A 250 0.34 -5.70 23.04
N ALA A 251 -0.05 -6.10 24.25
CA ALA A 251 0.48 -7.32 24.86
C ALA A 251 0.15 -8.57 24.01
N MET A 252 -1.09 -8.68 23.53
CA MET A 252 -1.49 -9.77 22.62
C MET A 252 -0.72 -9.74 21.30
N PHE A 253 -0.47 -8.54 20.74
CA PHE A 253 0.33 -8.36 19.54
C PHE A 253 1.76 -8.88 19.72
N VAL A 254 2.42 -8.48 20.81
CA VAL A 254 3.79 -8.88 21.12
C VAL A 254 3.86 -10.39 21.32
N VAL A 255 2.96 -10.96 22.12
CA VAL A 255 2.90 -12.41 22.37
C VAL A 255 2.64 -13.17 21.06
N GLY A 256 1.70 -12.71 20.24
CA GLY A 256 1.40 -13.33 18.94
C GLY A 256 2.59 -13.27 17.97
N SER A 257 3.29 -12.13 17.92
CA SER A 257 4.47 -11.94 17.08
C SER A 257 5.62 -12.85 17.51
N LEU A 258 5.88 -12.97 18.82
CA LEU A 258 6.88 -13.88 19.37
C LEU A 258 6.54 -15.34 19.10
N ALA A 259 5.26 -15.73 19.22
CA ALA A 259 4.81 -17.08 18.91
C ALA A 259 5.01 -17.42 17.42
N VAL A 260 4.67 -16.49 16.52
CA VAL A 260 4.87 -16.63 15.07
C VAL A 260 6.36 -16.72 14.71
N TRP A 261 7.21 -15.87 15.31
CA TRP A 261 8.66 -15.93 15.15
C TRP A 261 9.24 -17.27 15.63
N ALA A 262 8.82 -17.75 16.81
CA ALA A 262 9.28 -19.04 17.34
C ALA A 262 8.83 -20.24 16.49
N ALA A 263 7.65 -20.17 15.88
CA ALA A 263 7.07 -21.27 15.10
C ALA A 263 7.55 -21.32 13.64
N THR A 264 8.11 -20.24 13.09
CA THR A 264 8.35 -20.09 11.65
C THR A 264 9.82 -19.81 11.33
N PRO A 265 10.62 -20.82 10.92
CA PRO A 265 12.05 -20.65 10.60
C PRO A 265 12.31 -19.53 9.57
N ARG A 266 11.45 -19.40 8.56
CA ARG A 266 11.55 -18.34 7.54
C ARG A 266 11.56 -16.94 8.14
N ILE A 267 10.81 -16.70 9.22
CA ILE A 267 10.76 -15.39 9.87
C ILE A 267 12.03 -15.16 10.69
N GLN A 268 12.54 -16.21 11.34
CA GLN A 268 13.83 -16.15 12.05
C GLN A 268 14.96 -15.78 11.08
N ASP A 269 15.01 -16.41 9.91
CA ASP A 269 15.99 -16.08 8.86
C ASP A 269 15.90 -14.61 8.41
N ARG A 270 14.68 -14.08 8.23
CA ARG A 270 14.48 -12.67 7.86
C ARG A 270 14.89 -11.70 8.97
N VAL A 271 14.59 -12.02 10.23
CA VAL A 271 14.99 -11.18 11.38
C VAL A 271 16.51 -11.19 11.54
N GLU A 272 17.14 -12.35 11.42
CA GLU A 272 18.61 -12.49 11.51
C GLU A 272 19.30 -11.73 10.37
N THR A 273 18.80 -11.89 9.14
CA THR A 273 19.33 -11.19 7.96
C THR A 273 19.16 -9.67 8.08
N TRP A 274 18.09 -9.20 8.73
CA TRP A 274 17.88 -7.77 8.97
C TRP A 274 18.82 -7.20 10.03
N LEU A 275 19.09 -7.95 11.12
CA LEU A 275 20.01 -7.53 12.18
C LEU A 275 21.48 -7.63 11.76
N HIS A 276 21.83 -8.70 11.06
CA HIS A 276 23.19 -9.07 10.67
C HIS A 276 23.29 -9.36 9.15
N PRO A 277 23.00 -8.38 8.28
CA PRO A 277 22.98 -8.60 6.82
C PRO A 277 24.34 -8.97 6.23
N PHE A 278 25.43 -8.55 6.89
CA PHE A 278 26.81 -8.77 6.41
C PHE A 278 27.42 -10.10 6.86
N ASP A 279 26.71 -10.90 7.65
CA ASP A 279 27.20 -12.22 8.08
C ASP A 279 27.14 -13.24 6.92
N ASP A 280 26.22 -13.04 5.98
CA ASP A 280 26.10 -13.82 4.74
C ASP A 280 25.73 -12.90 3.56
N PRO A 281 26.67 -12.06 3.09
CA PRO A 281 26.40 -11.02 2.08
C PRO A 281 26.27 -11.59 0.66
N GLN A 282 26.57 -12.87 0.45
CA GLN A 282 26.44 -13.55 -0.85
C GLN A 282 25.27 -14.54 -0.89
N GLY A 283 24.75 -14.97 0.27
CA GLY A 283 23.57 -15.81 0.39
C GLY A 283 22.35 -15.01 0.84
N ARG A 284 21.91 -15.24 2.08
CA ARG A 284 20.64 -14.71 2.61
C ARG A 284 20.59 -13.18 2.66
N GLY A 285 21.72 -12.54 2.98
CA GLY A 285 21.86 -11.08 3.07
C GLY A 285 22.06 -10.38 1.73
N TYR A 286 22.27 -11.11 0.64
CA TYR A 286 22.69 -10.55 -0.64
C TYR A 286 21.80 -9.39 -1.11
N GLN A 287 20.48 -9.59 -1.15
CA GLN A 287 19.55 -8.58 -1.64
C GLN A 287 19.59 -7.29 -0.81
N LEU A 288 19.63 -7.42 0.53
CA LEU A 288 19.68 -6.28 1.45
C LEU A 288 21.04 -5.57 1.37
N VAL A 289 22.16 -6.32 1.32
CA VAL A 289 23.51 -5.76 1.21
C VAL A 289 23.70 -5.00 -0.10
N GLN A 290 23.27 -5.57 -1.24
CA GLN A 290 23.32 -4.87 -2.52
C GLN A 290 22.49 -3.59 -2.50
N SER A 291 21.34 -3.60 -1.81
CA SER A 291 20.52 -2.41 -1.68
C SER A 291 21.20 -1.29 -0.89
N LEU A 292 21.95 -1.64 0.16
CA LEU A 292 22.72 -0.68 0.94
C LEU A 292 23.89 -0.12 0.14
N TYR A 293 24.57 -0.94 -0.67
CA TYR A 293 25.63 -0.47 -1.57
C TYR A 293 25.09 0.46 -2.66
N ALA A 294 23.94 0.14 -3.26
CA ALA A 294 23.31 1.01 -4.25
C ALA A 294 22.91 2.38 -3.67
N LEU A 295 22.37 2.41 -2.44
CA LEU A 295 22.09 3.67 -1.74
C LEU A 295 23.37 4.45 -1.43
N ALA A 296 24.44 3.76 -1.02
CA ALA A 296 25.71 4.41 -0.72
C ALA A 296 26.37 5.03 -1.97
N ASP A 297 26.27 4.37 -3.12
CA ASP A 297 26.80 4.85 -4.41
C ASP A 297 26.08 6.12 -4.91
N GLY A 298 24.77 6.22 -4.67
CA GLY A 298 23.97 7.39 -5.04
C GLY A 298 24.38 8.70 -4.34
N GLY A 299 25.01 8.61 -3.16
CA GLY A 299 25.38 9.78 -2.36
C GLY A 299 24.16 10.60 -1.91
N VAL A 300 24.36 11.85 -1.49
CA VAL A 300 23.29 12.69 -0.89
C VAL A 300 22.41 13.38 -1.94
N LEU A 301 22.93 13.60 -3.15
CA LEU A 301 22.22 14.34 -4.20
C LEU A 301 21.73 13.44 -5.34
N GLY A 302 22.19 12.18 -5.37
CA GLY A 302 21.96 11.30 -6.50
C GLY A 302 22.73 11.73 -7.76
N PRO A 303 23.03 10.79 -8.66
CA PRO A 303 23.49 11.10 -10.02
C PRO A 303 22.37 11.61 -10.94
N GLY A 304 21.12 11.62 -10.48
CA GLY A 304 19.91 11.93 -11.25
C GLY A 304 19.27 10.69 -11.88
N TRP A 305 17.99 10.79 -12.26
CA TRP A 305 17.28 9.71 -12.95
C TRP A 305 18.01 9.31 -14.22
N GLY A 306 18.33 8.03 -14.31
CA GLY A 306 19.08 7.52 -15.44
C GLY A 306 20.59 7.42 -15.22
N GLY A 307 21.11 8.04 -14.15
CA GLY A 307 22.54 8.06 -13.83
C GLY A 307 22.99 6.98 -12.84
N GLY A 308 22.06 6.32 -12.15
CA GLY A 308 22.39 5.30 -11.16
C GLY A 308 22.79 3.95 -11.78
N PHE A 309 23.77 3.30 -11.17
CA PHE A 309 24.17 1.93 -11.50
C PHE A 309 23.17 0.95 -10.87
N LEU A 310 22.05 0.73 -11.55
CA LEU A 310 20.93 -0.10 -11.08
C LEU A 310 20.64 -1.31 -11.97
N VAL A 311 20.91 -1.18 -13.27
CA VAL A 311 20.69 -2.21 -14.29
C VAL A 311 22.01 -2.40 -15.04
N ALA A 312 22.53 -3.62 -15.05
CA ALA A 312 23.74 -3.98 -15.77
C ALA A 312 23.49 -4.02 -17.29
N GLU A 313 24.55 -4.02 -18.10
CA GLU A 313 24.47 -4.02 -19.57
C GLU A 313 23.69 -5.23 -20.14
N ASN A 314 23.65 -6.33 -19.39
CA ASN A 314 22.88 -7.53 -19.73
C ASN A 314 21.37 -7.43 -19.38
N GLY A 315 20.91 -6.28 -18.88
CA GLY A 315 19.53 -6.03 -18.48
C GLY A 315 19.15 -6.57 -17.10
N GLN A 316 20.07 -7.15 -16.33
CA GLN A 316 19.81 -7.63 -14.98
C GLN A 316 19.93 -6.50 -13.96
N THR A 317 19.05 -6.50 -12.97
CA THR A 317 19.12 -5.56 -11.85
C THR A 317 20.23 -5.98 -10.88
N ILE A 318 21.00 -5.02 -10.37
CA ILE A 318 22.09 -5.30 -9.42
C ILE A 318 21.54 -5.74 -8.07
N VAL A 319 20.44 -5.11 -7.65
CA VAL A 319 19.64 -5.58 -6.53
C VAL A 319 18.57 -6.52 -7.09
N PRO A 320 18.48 -7.77 -6.63
CA PRO A 320 17.40 -8.67 -7.04
C PRO A 320 16.03 -8.07 -6.71
N VAL A 321 15.06 -8.27 -7.59
CA VAL A 321 13.66 -7.82 -7.40
C VAL A 321 13.55 -6.31 -7.09
N LEU A 322 14.36 -5.52 -7.79
CA LEU A 322 14.45 -4.06 -7.59
C LEU A 322 13.12 -3.36 -7.89
N GLU A 323 12.35 -3.89 -8.82
CA GLU A 323 11.07 -3.37 -9.27
C GLU A 323 9.93 -3.46 -8.24
N THR A 324 10.02 -4.35 -7.24
CA THR A 324 9.00 -4.48 -6.18
C THR A 324 9.54 -4.04 -4.83
N ASP A 325 10.34 -4.88 -4.18
CA ASP A 325 10.64 -4.78 -2.75
C ASP A 325 11.73 -3.73 -2.46
N PHE A 326 12.49 -3.36 -3.49
CA PHE A 326 13.62 -2.43 -3.40
C PHE A 326 13.48 -1.22 -4.33
N ILE A 327 12.26 -0.86 -4.73
CA ILE A 327 12.06 0.34 -5.58
C ILE A 327 12.51 1.62 -4.88
N PHE A 328 12.40 1.68 -3.55
CA PHE A 328 12.94 2.77 -2.74
C PHE A 328 14.47 2.89 -2.90
N THR A 329 15.18 1.78 -2.96
CA THR A 329 16.62 1.75 -3.23
C THR A 329 16.94 2.34 -4.59
N ALA A 330 16.14 2.04 -5.62
CA ALA A 330 16.32 2.65 -6.93
C ALA A 330 16.13 4.17 -6.89
N VAL A 331 15.09 4.65 -6.19
CA VAL A 331 14.83 6.08 -6.03
C VAL A 331 15.97 6.76 -5.28
N GLY A 332 16.42 6.23 -4.13
CA GLY A 332 17.51 6.82 -3.35
C GLY A 332 18.86 6.75 -4.05
N ALA A 333 19.16 5.67 -4.78
CA ALA A 333 20.39 5.56 -5.55
C ALA A 333 20.47 6.59 -6.70
N GLU A 334 19.34 7.01 -7.27
CA GLU A 334 19.31 7.99 -8.36
C GLU A 334 19.07 9.43 -7.89
N LEU A 335 18.34 9.66 -6.80
CA LEU A 335 17.93 11.00 -6.34
C LEU A 335 18.59 11.47 -5.05
N GLY A 336 19.34 10.59 -4.35
CA GLY A 336 19.95 10.87 -3.06
C GLY A 336 19.03 10.63 -1.86
#